data_AF-A0AAN7UVC6-F1
#
_entry.id   AF-A0AAN7UVC6-F1
#
_cell.length_a   1.000
_cell.length_b   1.000
_cell.length_c   1.000
_cell.angle_alpha   90.00
_cell.angle_beta   90.00
_cell.angle_gamma   90.00
#
_symmetry.space_group_name_H-M   'P 1'
#
loop_
_entity.id
_entity.type
_entity.pdbx_description
1 polymer ?
#
loop_
_entity_poly.entity_id
_entity_poly.type
_entity_poly.pdbx_seq_one_letter_code
_entity_poly.pdbx_strand_id
1 'polypeptide(L)'
;MSARNDTSNKSQKNGNTDSNTQSKGVKKKQKVKKGNTENREEKEEITPVDEYVNGSEFSRLGNMMSIKDLRAAVEAFSLQEKPAKTQEEALHKSYQFWSTQPVPKMDEKITANEAIEADKELAEIRNEPYSLPDGFQWDTLNLDEPLVLKELYTLLNENYVEDDDCMFRFDYQPNFLKWALQPPGWRKDWHCGVRVIKSGRLVGFISAIPATLNIYDRQQKMVEINFLCVHKKLRSKRVAPVLIREMTRRVHLTGLFQAVYTAGVVLPKPIGTCRYWHRSLNPKKLIDVKFSHLSRNMTMQRTLKLYKLPDQPKTPGFRKMTLADVPKAHKVLQDYLKRFDLAPQFSEEDFTHWFLPQNGIVDSFVVENDGVVTDFVSYYTLPSTVMHHPVHKTLKAAYSFYNVSSNFAWVDLMNDALISAKQLEFDVFNALDLMDNKEFLETLKFGIGDGNLQYYLYNWKCPSMPATKIGLVLQ
;
A
#
# COMPACT_ATOMS: atom_id res chain seq x y z
N MET A 1 -6.95 14.97 79.43
CA MET A 1 -7.52 13.65 79.08
C MET A 1 -7.02 13.38 77.66
N SER A 2 -5.75 13.01 77.41
CA SER A 2 -4.84 12.06 78.10
C SER A 2 -5.16 10.59 77.73
N ALA A 3 -4.22 9.73 77.36
CA ALA A 3 -2.74 9.80 77.25
C ALA A 3 -2.28 8.94 76.03
N ARG A 4 -1.28 9.30 75.21
CA ARG A 4 0.18 9.48 75.45
C ARG A 4 0.91 8.18 75.84
N ASN A 5 2.18 7.95 75.49
CA ASN A 5 3.21 8.82 74.87
C ASN A 5 3.58 8.34 73.45
N ASP A 6 4.10 9.13 72.48
CA ASP A 6 5.04 10.27 72.45
C ASP A 6 6.54 9.93 72.65
N THR A 7 7.32 10.03 71.57
CA THR A 7 8.57 10.83 71.44
C THR A 7 9.17 10.56 70.05
N SER A 8 9.34 11.47 69.09
CA SER A 8 9.32 12.95 68.99
C SER A 8 10.61 13.70 69.36
N ASN A 9 11.44 14.02 68.35
CA ASN A 9 12.08 15.33 68.09
C ASN A 9 12.85 15.24 66.75
N LYS A 10 12.78 16.20 65.80
CA LYS A 10 13.18 17.63 65.79
C LYS A 10 14.70 17.86 65.79
N SER A 11 15.27 18.92 65.18
CA SER A 11 14.82 19.83 64.10
C SER A 11 15.89 20.93 63.88
N GLN A 12 16.10 21.41 62.65
CA GLN A 12 16.38 22.81 62.24
C GLN A 12 16.72 22.82 60.73
N LYS A 13 16.26 23.72 59.83
CA LYS A 13 16.11 25.20 59.81
C LYS A 13 17.42 25.99 59.71
N ASN A 14 17.74 26.43 58.48
CA ASN A 14 17.94 27.82 58.03
C ASN A 14 18.26 27.81 56.51
N GLY A 15 18.02 28.84 55.69
CA GLY A 15 17.34 30.12 55.92
C GLY A 15 18.07 31.31 55.25
N ASN A 16 17.38 32.04 54.36
CA ASN A 16 17.82 33.30 53.69
C ASN A 16 19.02 33.16 52.69
N THR A 17 19.26 34.07 51.72
CA THR A 17 18.61 35.34 51.32
C THR A 17 18.77 35.63 49.81
N ASP A 18 17.99 36.56 49.27
CA ASP A 18 18.17 37.17 47.93
C ASP A 18 19.42 38.09 47.82
N SER A 19 19.93 38.27 46.60
CA SER A 19 20.43 39.58 46.13
C SER A 19 20.67 39.65 44.60
N ASN A 20 20.22 40.73 43.96
CA ASN A 20 20.61 41.13 42.60
C ASN A 20 22.05 41.67 42.55
N THR A 21 22.79 41.39 41.46
CA THR A 21 23.65 42.43 40.83
C THR A 21 23.90 42.20 39.34
N GLN A 22 23.99 43.27 38.57
CA GLN A 22 24.54 43.31 37.20
C GLN A 22 25.99 43.80 37.22
N SER A 23 26.83 43.39 36.27
CA SER A 23 28.02 44.17 35.85
C SER A 23 28.49 43.81 34.44
N LYS A 24 28.77 44.82 33.59
CA LYS A 24 29.35 44.65 32.24
C LYS A 24 30.86 44.92 32.26
N GLY A 25 31.68 44.06 31.65
CA GLY A 25 33.14 44.21 31.48
C GLY A 25 33.56 44.25 30.00
N VAL A 26 34.51 45.11 29.62
CA VAL A 26 34.75 45.53 28.21
C VAL A 26 36.19 46.02 27.96
N LYS A 27 36.82 45.63 26.81
CA LYS A 27 38.18 46.02 26.26
C LYS A 27 39.38 45.20 26.82
N LYS A 28 40.52 44.99 26.11
CA LYS A 28 40.93 45.29 24.70
C LYS A 28 42.11 44.40 24.20
N LYS A 29 42.34 44.49 22.87
CA LYS A 29 43.51 44.15 22.01
C LYS A 29 44.91 44.42 22.66
N GLN A 30 46.09 43.94 22.17
CA GLN A 30 46.56 43.98 20.75
C GLN A 30 47.97 43.36 20.46
N LYS A 31 48.16 42.62 19.34
CA LYS A 31 49.41 42.44 18.47
C LYS A 31 50.72 41.93 19.15
N VAL A 32 51.87 41.53 18.52
CA VAL A 32 52.49 41.46 17.15
C VAL A 32 53.60 40.33 17.17
N LYS A 33 54.31 39.78 16.15
CA LYS A 33 54.66 40.14 14.74
C LYS A 33 54.44 39.05 13.64
N LYS A 34 55.50 38.45 13.02
CA LYS A 34 55.48 37.82 11.66
C LYS A 34 56.72 36.96 11.30
N GLY A 35 56.52 35.85 10.56
CA GLY A 35 57.53 35.11 9.76
C GLY A 35 57.14 33.63 9.53
N ASN A 36 57.17 33.03 8.34
CA ASN A 36 57.49 33.53 7.00
C ASN A 36 56.64 32.86 5.88
N THR A 37 56.66 33.50 4.70
CA THR A 37 56.42 33.10 3.28
C THR A 37 56.30 31.58 2.92
N GLU A 38 55.63 31.13 1.84
CA GLU A 38 55.32 31.68 0.49
C GLU A 38 53.94 31.21 -0.08
N ASN A 39 53.51 31.51 -1.33
CA ASN A 39 53.26 32.78 -2.05
C ASN A 39 52.79 32.52 -3.50
N ARG A 40 51.52 32.77 -3.88
CA ARG A 40 51.08 33.20 -5.25
C ARG A 40 49.56 33.38 -5.40
N GLU A 41 49.17 34.48 -6.03
CA GLU A 41 47.87 34.76 -6.68
C GLU A 41 48.18 35.43 -8.04
N GLU A 42 47.24 35.38 -8.99
CA GLU A 42 47.29 36.17 -10.23
C GLU A 42 45.88 36.68 -10.58
N LYS A 43 45.82 37.81 -11.28
CA LYS A 43 44.62 38.52 -11.74
C LYS A 43 44.89 39.10 -13.12
N GLU A 44 43.87 39.26 -13.94
CA GLU A 44 43.88 40.25 -15.03
C GLU A 44 42.46 40.76 -15.33
N GLU A 45 42.39 41.96 -15.93
CA GLU A 45 41.18 42.65 -16.42
C GLU A 45 41.33 42.88 -17.93
N ILE A 46 40.23 43.16 -18.65
CA ILE A 46 40.23 44.03 -19.86
C ILE A 46 38.80 44.42 -20.27
N THR A 47 38.69 45.53 -21.01
CA THR A 47 37.48 46.33 -21.32
C THR A 47 36.87 46.03 -22.72
N PRO A 48 35.70 46.60 -23.09
CA PRO A 48 34.85 46.08 -24.17
C PRO A 48 35.08 46.73 -25.56
N VAL A 49 34.32 46.24 -26.56
CA VAL A 49 34.23 46.79 -27.94
C VAL A 49 32.75 46.81 -28.38
N ASP A 50 32.31 47.91 -28.98
CA ASP A 50 31.01 48.09 -29.65
C ASP A 50 31.14 47.88 -31.18
N GLU A 51 30.04 47.54 -31.88
CA GLU A 51 29.46 48.41 -32.94
C GLU A 51 28.15 47.87 -33.59
N TYR A 52 27.26 48.84 -33.88
CA TYR A 52 26.06 48.86 -34.75
C TYR A 52 25.35 47.60 -35.28
N VAL A 53 24.04 47.50 -34.96
CA VAL A 53 22.94 47.59 -35.96
C VAL A 53 21.79 48.44 -35.40
N ASN A 54 21.10 49.18 -36.28
CA ASN A 54 20.00 50.13 -36.00
C ASN A 54 18.91 49.64 -35.03
N GLY A 55 18.38 50.56 -34.22
CA GLY A 55 17.12 50.38 -33.50
C GLY A 55 15.92 50.96 -34.25
N SER A 56 14.88 50.15 -34.49
CA SER A 56 13.60 50.61 -35.05
C SER A 56 12.39 49.72 -34.75
N GLU A 57 12.25 49.16 -33.53
CA GLU A 57 11.03 48.37 -33.18
C GLU A 57 10.58 48.48 -31.71
N PHE A 58 10.89 49.59 -31.03
CA PHE A 58 10.57 49.78 -29.61
C PHE A 58 9.09 50.17 -29.35
N SER A 59 8.12 49.34 -29.76
CA SER A 59 6.69 49.57 -29.43
C SER A 59 5.72 48.38 -29.55
N ARG A 60 6.09 47.15 -29.11
CA ARG A 60 5.12 46.04 -28.92
C ARG A 60 5.64 44.88 -28.06
N LEU A 61 5.48 44.95 -26.72
CA LEU A 61 5.39 43.80 -25.81
C LEU A 61 5.04 44.23 -24.36
N GLY A 62 3.88 44.89 -24.22
CA GLY A 62 3.31 45.19 -22.90
C GLY A 62 2.61 43.97 -22.29
N ASN A 63 2.71 43.80 -20.97
CA ASN A 63 2.08 42.71 -20.22
C ASN A 63 0.55 42.63 -20.45
N MET A 64 0.06 41.53 -21.01
CA MET A 64 -1.28 40.99 -20.73
C MET A 64 -1.26 39.45 -20.84
N MET A 65 -0.84 38.76 -19.79
CA MET A 65 -1.26 37.37 -19.58
C MET A 65 -2.70 37.45 -19.05
N SER A 66 -3.67 36.97 -19.83
CA SER A 66 -5.09 37.28 -19.56
C SER A 66 -5.56 36.67 -18.24
N ILE A 67 -6.58 37.27 -17.63
CA ILE A 67 -7.31 36.62 -16.52
C ILE A 67 -7.95 35.30 -17.02
N LYS A 68 -8.24 35.15 -18.32
CA LYS A 68 -8.59 33.85 -18.92
C LYS A 68 -7.41 32.88 -18.97
N ASP A 69 -6.20 33.33 -19.26
CA ASP A 69 -5.02 32.47 -19.37
C ASP A 69 -4.53 32.04 -17.99
N LEU A 70 -4.58 32.94 -17.00
CA LEU A 70 -4.38 32.62 -15.59
C LEU A 70 -5.45 31.67 -15.04
N ARG A 71 -6.73 31.84 -15.42
CA ARG A 71 -7.78 30.87 -15.07
C ARG A 71 -7.58 29.53 -15.77
N ALA A 72 -7.25 29.51 -17.06
CA ALA A 72 -6.96 28.28 -17.79
C ALA A 72 -5.69 27.57 -17.26
N ALA A 73 -4.69 28.31 -16.80
CA ALA A 73 -3.52 27.75 -16.10
C ALA A 73 -3.91 27.18 -14.73
N VAL A 74 -4.71 27.91 -13.93
CA VAL A 74 -5.21 27.41 -12.63
C VAL A 74 -6.13 26.20 -12.83
N GLU A 75 -6.97 26.17 -13.86
CA GLU A 75 -7.77 25.00 -14.26
C GLU A 75 -6.88 23.85 -14.77
N ALA A 76 -5.80 24.11 -15.52
CA ALA A 76 -4.85 23.08 -15.95
C ALA A 76 -4.05 22.48 -14.77
N PHE A 77 -3.69 23.30 -13.78
CA PHE A 77 -3.13 22.83 -12.51
C PHE A 77 -4.17 22.09 -11.66
N SER A 78 -5.44 22.51 -11.66
CA SER A 78 -6.54 21.81 -10.98
C SER A 78 -6.92 20.50 -11.67
N LEU A 79 -6.73 20.39 -12.99
CA LEU A 79 -6.84 19.15 -13.76
C LEU A 79 -5.66 18.18 -13.48
N GLN A 80 -4.66 18.61 -12.71
CA GLN A 80 -3.68 17.75 -12.03
C GLN A 80 -3.99 17.55 -10.54
N GLU A 81 -5.27 17.57 -10.16
CA GLU A 81 -5.72 17.10 -8.86
C GLU A 81 -5.16 15.69 -8.57
N LYS A 82 -4.12 15.63 -7.73
CA LYS A 82 -3.66 14.36 -7.16
C LYS A 82 -4.85 13.69 -6.45
N PRO A 83 -4.99 12.36 -6.54
CA PRO A 83 -6.06 11.66 -5.84
C PRO A 83 -5.89 11.83 -4.33
N ALA A 84 -7.01 12.03 -3.61
CA ALA A 84 -6.98 12.25 -2.17
C ALA A 84 -6.36 11.06 -1.43
N LYS A 85 -5.60 11.34 -0.38
CA LYS A 85 -4.99 10.36 0.55
C LYS A 85 -5.54 10.46 1.96
N THR A 86 -6.07 11.63 2.32
CA THR A 86 -6.80 11.85 3.58
C THR A 86 -8.31 11.92 3.32
N GLN A 87 -9.11 11.70 4.37
CA GLN A 87 -10.56 11.88 4.30
C GLN A 87 -10.95 13.36 4.15
N GLU A 88 -10.14 14.28 4.69
CA GLU A 88 -10.31 15.73 4.56
C GLU A 88 -10.13 16.19 3.11
N GLU A 89 -9.07 15.73 2.43
CA GLU A 89 -8.85 15.99 1.00
C GLU A 89 -9.98 15.42 0.12
N ALA A 90 -10.59 14.31 0.53
CA ALA A 90 -11.70 13.69 -0.20
C ALA A 90 -13.01 14.46 -0.05
N LEU A 91 -13.33 14.97 1.16
CA LEU A 91 -14.55 15.74 1.41
C LEU A 91 -14.63 17.03 0.56
N HIS A 92 -13.50 17.62 0.18
CA HIS A 92 -13.44 18.80 -0.66
C HIS A 92 -13.46 18.53 -2.18
N LYS A 93 -13.54 17.26 -2.64
CA LYS A 93 -13.44 16.88 -4.07
C LYS A 93 -14.76 16.49 -4.72
N SER A 94 -14.92 16.88 -5.99
CA SER A 94 -16.11 16.57 -6.80
C SER A 94 -15.91 15.28 -7.62
N TYR A 95 -16.34 14.15 -7.06
CA TYR A 95 -16.19 12.83 -7.69
C TYR A 95 -17.24 12.55 -8.78
N GLN A 96 -17.13 13.24 -9.94
CA GLN A 96 -18.07 13.13 -11.07
C GLN A 96 -18.40 11.70 -11.53
N PHE A 97 -17.48 10.74 -11.41
CA PHE A 97 -17.74 9.34 -11.77
C PHE A 97 -18.50 8.59 -10.68
N TRP A 98 -17.97 8.61 -9.45
CA TRP A 98 -18.52 7.86 -8.31
C TRP A 98 -19.90 8.37 -7.87
N SER A 99 -20.24 9.64 -8.10
CA SER A 99 -21.59 10.16 -7.91
C SER A 99 -22.65 9.55 -8.85
N THR A 100 -22.23 8.76 -9.86
CA THR A 100 -23.11 7.99 -10.76
C THR A 100 -23.03 6.47 -10.53
N GLN A 101 -22.42 6.02 -9.43
CA GLN A 101 -22.27 4.60 -9.08
C GLN A 101 -23.08 4.25 -7.83
N PRO A 102 -23.52 2.99 -7.65
CA PRO A 102 -24.12 2.50 -6.42
C PRO A 102 -23.05 2.35 -5.33
N VAL A 103 -22.60 3.48 -4.79
CA VAL A 103 -21.69 3.58 -3.63
C VAL A 103 -22.21 4.66 -2.67
N PRO A 104 -22.01 4.53 -1.35
CA PRO A 104 -22.50 5.53 -0.39
C PRO A 104 -21.77 6.87 -0.54
N LYS A 105 -22.46 7.97 -0.24
CA LYS A 105 -21.85 9.31 -0.25
C LYS A 105 -20.97 9.51 0.99
N MET A 106 -19.94 10.36 0.89
CA MET A 106 -18.99 10.60 2.00
C MET A 106 -19.70 11.01 3.31
N ASP A 107 -20.66 11.93 3.22
CA ASP A 107 -21.41 12.46 4.38
C ASP A 107 -22.51 11.51 4.90
N GLU A 108 -22.76 10.39 4.22
CA GLU A 108 -23.87 9.50 4.50
C GLU A 108 -23.61 8.65 5.76
N LYS A 109 -24.54 8.70 6.72
CA LYS A 109 -24.51 7.87 7.93
C LYS A 109 -25.26 6.56 7.67
N ILE A 110 -24.50 5.49 7.48
CA ILE A 110 -25.03 4.17 7.14
C ILE A 110 -25.27 3.37 8.43
N THR A 111 -26.50 2.90 8.64
CA THR A 111 -26.89 1.99 9.73
C THR A 111 -27.49 0.67 9.25
N ALA A 112 -27.75 0.53 7.95
CA ALA A 112 -28.21 -0.71 7.32
C ALA A 112 -27.03 -1.55 6.82
N ASN A 113 -27.24 -2.86 6.61
CA ASN A 113 -26.28 -3.79 6.02
C ASN A 113 -26.96 -4.58 4.88
N GLU A 114 -26.94 -4.02 3.67
CA GLU A 114 -27.69 -4.53 2.50
C GLU A 114 -27.19 -3.90 1.18
N ALA A 115 -27.75 -4.32 0.04
CA ALA A 115 -27.46 -3.75 -1.27
C ALA A 115 -27.97 -2.29 -1.42
N ILE A 116 -27.42 -1.54 -2.39
CA ILE A 116 -27.81 -0.14 -2.64
C ILE A 116 -28.87 -0.05 -3.74
N GLU A 117 -28.61 -0.70 -4.87
CA GLU A 117 -29.57 -1.01 -5.92
C GLU A 117 -29.93 -2.49 -5.86
N ALA A 118 -31.19 -2.82 -6.15
CA ALA A 118 -31.62 -4.21 -6.29
C ALA A 118 -30.94 -4.89 -7.49
N ASP A 119 -30.77 -6.20 -7.38
CA ASP A 119 -30.27 -7.05 -8.46
C ASP A 119 -31.20 -6.96 -9.69
N LYS A 120 -30.63 -6.87 -10.89
CA LYS A 120 -31.35 -6.59 -12.14
C LYS A 120 -31.46 -7.85 -13.00
N GLU A 121 -32.57 -8.01 -13.73
CA GLU A 121 -32.71 -9.17 -14.60
C GLU A 121 -31.71 -9.14 -15.76
N LEU A 122 -31.30 -10.33 -16.23
CA LEU A 122 -30.40 -10.47 -17.38
C LEU A 122 -30.90 -9.79 -18.66
N ALA A 123 -32.22 -9.58 -18.78
CA ALA A 123 -32.84 -8.83 -19.89
C ALA A 123 -32.62 -7.31 -19.81
N GLU A 124 -32.41 -6.75 -18.61
CA GLU A 124 -32.13 -5.31 -18.42
C GLU A 124 -30.64 -4.98 -18.60
N ILE A 125 -29.77 -5.98 -18.52
CA ILE A 125 -28.32 -5.80 -18.61
C ILE A 125 -27.88 -5.66 -20.07
N ARG A 126 -27.07 -4.62 -20.34
CA ARG A 126 -26.53 -4.32 -21.67
C ARG A 126 -25.67 -5.49 -22.20
N ASN A 127 -26.18 -6.22 -23.18
CA ASN A 127 -25.47 -7.32 -23.83
C ASN A 127 -24.23 -6.88 -24.63
N GLU A 128 -24.26 -5.71 -25.25
CA GLU A 128 -23.13 -5.15 -26.00
C GLU A 128 -22.05 -4.52 -25.09
N PRO A 129 -20.75 -4.63 -25.41
CA PRO A 129 -19.69 -3.89 -24.72
C PRO A 129 -19.91 -2.38 -24.71
N TYR A 130 -19.36 -1.67 -23.73
CA TYR A 130 -19.37 -0.20 -23.74
C TYR A 130 -18.48 0.36 -24.86
N SER A 131 -18.89 1.49 -25.45
CA SER A 131 -18.12 2.16 -26.51
C SER A 131 -16.77 2.68 -26.00
N LEU A 132 -15.69 2.28 -26.67
CA LEU A 132 -14.36 2.88 -26.51
C LEU A 132 -14.17 4.04 -27.51
N PRO A 133 -13.21 4.95 -27.29
CA PRO A 133 -12.82 5.96 -28.29
C PRO A 133 -12.18 5.32 -29.52
N ASP A 134 -12.23 6.03 -30.65
CA ASP A 134 -11.67 5.55 -31.93
C ASP A 134 -10.19 5.14 -31.82
N GLY A 135 -9.87 4.00 -32.42
CA GLY A 135 -8.52 3.43 -32.39
C GLY A 135 -8.20 2.55 -31.19
N PHE A 136 -9.15 2.34 -30.26
CA PHE A 136 -9.07 1.34 -29.19
C PHE A 136 -10.09 0.22 -29.38
N GLN A 137 -9.74 -0.99 -28.96
CA GLN A 137 -10.64 -2.14 -28.91
C GLN A 137 -10.56 -2.84 -27.55
N TRP A 138 -11.66 -3.51 -27.18
CA TRP A 138 -11.65 -4.45 -26.06
C TRP A 138 -10.83 -5.69 -26.43
N ASP A 139 -10.23 -6.30 -25.41
CA ASP A 139 -9.64 -7.63 -25.47
C ASP A 139 -10.03 -8.40 -24.20
N THR A 140 -9.97 -9.72 -24.26
CA THR A 140 -10.23 -10.62 -23.13
C THR A 140 -9.00 -11.51 -22.96
N LEU A 141 -8.17 -11.21 -21.97
CA LEU A 141 -6.80 -11.72 -21.92
C LEU A 141 -6.78 -13.21 -21.55
N ASN A 142 -6.39 -14.05 -22.51
CA ASN A 142 -6.16 -15.47 -22.25
C ASN A 142 -4.83 -15.68 -21.51
N LEU A 143 -4.82 -15.55 -20.18
CA LEU A 143 -3.61 -15.64 -19.36
C LEU A 143 -2.88 -16.98 -19.47
N ASP A 144 -3.56 -18.03 -19.93
CA ASP A 144 -2.95 -19.33 -20.23
C ASP A 144 -1.77 -19.18 -21.22
N GLU A 145 -1.89 -18.27 -22.19
CA GLU A 145 -0.88 -17.98 -23.21
C GLU A 145 0.32 -17.17 -22.66
N PRO A 146 1.56 -17.69 -22.75
CA PRO A 146 2.75 -17.00 -22.20
C PRO A 146 3.02 -15.61 -22.79
N LEU A 147 2.59 -15.35 -24.03
CA LEU A 147 2.76 -14.04 -24.67
C LEU A 147 1.81 -12.99 -24.06
N VAL A 148 0.52 -13.31 -23.94
CA VAL A 148 -0.51 -12.43 -23.35
C VAL A 148 -0.18 -12.13 -21.88
N LEU A 149 0.24 -13.15 -21.12
CA LEU A 149 0.70 -12.99 -19.74
C LEU A 149 1.92 -12.04 -19.64
N LYS A 150 2.87 -12.15 -20.58
CA LYS A 150 4.04 -11.27 -20.64
C LYS A 150 3.68 -9.83 -21.01
N GLU A 151 2.68 -9.62 -21.87
CA GLU A 151 2.16 -8.29 -22.17
C GLU A 151 1.49 -7.65 -20.95
N LEU A 152 0.68 -8.40 -20.19
CA LEU A 152 0.08 -7.93 -18.94
C LEU A 152 1.14 -7.58 -17.90
N TYR A 153 2.11 -8.47 -17.68
CA TYR A 153 3.29 -8.21 -16.84
C TYR A 153 4.01 -6.91 -17.24
N THR A 154 4.24 -6.70 -18.54
CA THR A 154 4.90 -5.49 -19.06
C THR A 154 4.05 -4.24 -18.85
N LEU A 155 2.72 -4.31 -19.06
CA LEU A 155 1.81 -3.20 -18.76
C LEU A 155 1.92 -2.78 -17.29
N LEU A 156 1.86 -3.75 -16.37
CA LEU A 156 1.90 -3.50 -14.93
C LEU A 156 3.26 -2.97 -14.48
N ASN A 157 4.37 -3.63 -14.84
CA ASN A 157 5.73 -3.22 -14.45
C ASN A 157 6.20 -1.91 -15.15
N GLU A 158 5.47 -1.38 -16.14
CA GLU A 158 5.70 -0.01 -16.66
C GLU A 158 4.73 1.05 -16.10
N ASN A 159 3.49 0.67 -15.74
CA ASN A 159 2.37 1.62 -15.59
C ASN A 159 1.45 1.45 -14.37
N TYR A 160 1.69 0.49 -13.48
CA TYR A 160 0.86 0.27 -12.29
C TYR A 160 1.22 1.23 -11.14
N VAL A 161 0.96 0.81 -9.90
CA VAL A 161 1.26 1.56 -8.67
C VAL A 161 2.76 1.78 -8.51
N GLU A 162 3.10 3.02 -8.18
CA GLU A 162 4.43 3.53 -7.87
C GLU A 162 4.33 4.22 -6.51
N ASP A 163 5.43 4.23 -5.75
CA ASP A 163 5.55 5.04 -4.53
C ASP A 163 5.55 6.55 -4.86
N ASP A 164 5.35 7.38 -3.83
CA ASP A 164 5.22 8.83 -4.00
C ASP A 164 6.49 9.51 -4.53
N ASP A 165 7.66 8.96 -4.21
CA ASP A 165 8.97 9.41 -4.68
C ASP A 165 9.41 8.72 -5.98
N CYS A 166 8.61 7.80 -6.53
CA CYS A 166 8.88 7.02 -7.74
C CYS A 166 10.18 6.16 -7.69
N MET A 167 10.64 5.80 -6.49
CA MET A 167 11.81 4.93 -6.26
C MET A 167 11.49 3.43 -6.42
N PHE A 168 10.23 3.03 -6.22
CA PHE A 168 9.78 1.63 -6.19
C PHE A 168 8.50 1.43 -7.01
N ARG A 169 8.47 0.34 -7.79
CA ARG A 169 7.26 -0.12 -8.49
C ARG A 169 7.07 -1.61 -8.24
N PHE A 170 5.84 -2.04 -7.98
CA PHE A 170 5.55 -3.46 -7.77
C PHE A 170 5.85 -4.30 -9.02
N ASP A 171 6.51 -5.43 -8.81
CA ASP A 171 7.02 -6.33 -9.85
C ASP A 171 6.30 -7.69 -9.79
N TYR A 172 4.98 -7.66 -10.03
CA TYR A 172 4.12 -8.84 -10.00
C TYR A 172 4.55 -9.89 -11.04
N GLN A 173 5.27 -10.92 -10.60
CA GLN A 173 5.83 -11.92 -11.51
C GLN A 173 4.75 -12.64 -12.32
N PRO A 174 5.02 -13.10 -13.57
CA PRO A 174 4.04 -13.77 -14.41
C PRO A 174 3.28 -14.92 -13.71
N ASN A 175 3.98 -15.73 -12.90
CA ASN A 175 3.36 -16.83 -12.16
C ASN A 175 2.48 -16.33 -11.00
N PHE A 176 2.86 -15.22 -10.35
CA PHE A 176 2.03 -14.55 -9.34
C PHE A 176 0.75 -14.00 -9.95
N LEU A 177 0.84 -13.40 -11.15
CA LEU A 177 -0.35 -12.94 -11.89
C LEU A 177 -1.28 -14.11 -12.23
N LYS A 178 -0.77 -15.27 -12.66
CA LYS A 178 -1.61 -16.47 -12.83
C LYS A 178 -2.28 -16.91 -11.53
N TRP A 179 -1.52 -16.98 -10.43
CA TRP A 179 -2.05 -17.34 -9.12
C TRP A 179 -3.15 -16.39 -8.63
N ALA A 180 -2.93 -15.07 -8.69
CA ALA A 180 -3.93 -14.09 -8.26
C ALA A 180 -5.15 -14.01 -9.19
N LEU A 181 -5.00 -14.27 -10.49
CA LEU A 181 -6.06 -14.06 -11.50
C LEU A 181 -6.84 -15.33 -11.89
N GLN A 182 -6.35 -16.53 -11.53
CA GLN A 182 -6.97 -17.81 -11.88
C GLN A 182 -7.36 -18.70 -10.66
N PRO A 183 -7.95 -18.16 -9.56
CA PRO A 183 -8.46 -18.98 -8.45
C PRO A 183 -9.71 -19.79 -8.84
N PRO A 184 -10.15 -20.78 -8.04
CA PRO A 184 -11.34 -21.60 -8.34
C PRO A 184 -12.56 -20.76 -8.74
N GLY A 185 -13.25 -21.18 -9.81
CA GLY A 185 -14.38 -20.45 -10.38
C GLY A 185 -14.06 -19.19 -11.19
N TRP A 186 -12.79 -18.87 -11.44
CA TRP A 186 -12.39 -17.76 -12.33
C TRP A 186 -13.03 -17.83 -13.72
N ARG A 187 -13.17 -16.67 -14.38
CA ARG A 187 -13.74 -16.56 -15.73
C ARG A 187 -12.83 -15.74 -16.64
N LYS A 188 -12.61 -16.22 -17.86
CA LYS A 188 -11.81 -15.51 -18.88
C LYS A 188 -12.36 -14.11 -19.18
N ASP A 189 -13.69 -13.96 -19.24
CA ASP A 189 -14.36 -12.68 -19.48
C ASP A 189 -14.01 -11.59 -18.45
N TRP A 190 -13.65 -11.98 -17.23
CA TRP A 190 -13.25 -11.07 -16.16
C TRP A 190 -11.79 -10.61 -16.24
N HIS A 191 -11.04 -11.00 -17.27
CA HIS A 191 -9.69 -10.48 -17.56
C HIS A 191 -9.78 -9.44 -18.69
N CYS A 192 -10.31 -8.27 -18.38
CA CYS A 192 -10.67 -7.25 -19.37
C CYS A 192 -9.47 -6.37 -19.75
N GLY A 193 -9.01 -6.47 -20.99
CA GLY A 193 -7.95 -5.65 -21.57
C GLY A 193 -8.47 -4.58 -22.54
N VAL A 194 -7.67 -3.55 -22.77
CA VAL A 194 -7.86 -2.56 -23.85
C VAL A 194 -6.60 -2.48 -24.69
N ARG A 195 -6.73 -2.67 -26.01
CA ARG A 195 -5.62 -2.59 -26.99
C ARG A 195 -5.80 -1.40 -27.93
N VAL A 196 -4.67 -0.91 -28.46
CA VAL A 196 -4.64 0.04 -29.58
C VAL A 196 -4.74 -0.73 -30.91
N ILE A 197 -5.78 -0.47 -31.69
CA ILE A 197 -6.06 -1.19 -32.96
C ILE A 197 -4.86 -1.11 -33.92
N LYS A 198 -4.23 0.07 -34.04
CA LYS A 198 -3.12 0.32 -34.97
C LYS A 198 -1.80 -0.38 -34.63
N SER A 199 -1.65 -0.96 -33.44
CA SER A 199 -0.36 -1.54 -32.99
C SER A 199 -0.47 -2.79 -32.14
N GLY A 200 -1.67 -3.29 -31.86
CA GLY A 200 -1.93 -4.43 -30.99
C GLY A 200 -1.57 -4.22 -29.51
N ARG A 201 -0.87 -3.13 -29.15
CA ARG A 201 -0.32 -2.92 -27.81
C ARG A 201 -1.43 -2.80 -26.76
N LEU A 202 -1.32 -3.61 -25.70
CA LEU A 202 -2.12 -3.50 -24.48
C LEU A 202 -1.82 -2.18 -23.75
N VAL A 203 -2.86 -1.44 -23.40
CA VAL A 203 -2.76 -0.09 -22.80
C VAL A 203 -3.71 0.15 -21.61
N GLY A 204 -4.59 -0.80 -21.32
CA GLY A 204 -5.41 -0.81 -20.11
C GLY A 204 -5.77 -2.24 -19.71
N PHE A 205 -5.96 -2.45 -18.42
CA PHE A 205 -6.41 -3.72 -17.85
C PHE A 205 -7.24 -3.48 -16.59
N ILE A 206 -8.19 -4.37 -16.32
CA ILE A 206 -8.89 -4.53 -15.05
C ILE A 206 -9.27 -6.00 -14.91
N SER A 207 -9.17 -6.54 -13.70
CA SER A 207 -9.54 -7.93 -13.41
C SER A 207 -10.67 -8.04 -12.39
N ALA A 208 -11.41 -9.14 -12.46
CA ALA A 208 -12.28 -9.60 -11.40
C ALA A 208 -12.09 -11.11 -11.14
N ILE A 209 -12.16 -11.51 -9.87
CA ILE A 209 -12.12 -12.92 -9.42
C ILE A 209 -13.31 -13.19 -8.48
N PRO A 210 -13.83 -14.43 -8.39
CA PRO A 210 -14.98 -14.70 -7.54
C PRO A 210 -14.58 -14.65 -6.06
N ALA A 211 -15.43 -14.08 -5.22
CA ALA A 211 -15.27 -14.09 -3.77
C ALA A 211 -16.61 -14.30 -3.07
N THR A 212 -16.63 -15.16 -2.04
CA THR A 212 -17.73 -15.20 -1.07
C THR A 212 -17.24 -14.51 0.19
N LEU A 213 -17.85 -13.39 0.58
CA LEU A 213 -17.50 -12.66 1.80
C LEU A 213 -18.64 -12.70 2.81
N ASN A 214 -18.29 -12.68 4.08
CA ASN A 214 -19.18 -12.31 5.17
C ASN A 214 -18.99 -10.81 5.45
N ILE A 215 -20.08 -10.06 5.44
CA ILE A 215 -20.14 -8.62 5.77
C ILE A 215 -21.12 -8.49 6.94
N TYR A 216 -20.58 -8.32 8.15
CA TYR A 216 -21.29 -8.57 9.41
C TYR A 216 -22.07 -9.91 9.33
N ASP A 217 -23.34 -9.94 9.71
CA ASP A 217 -24.17 -11.15 9.74
C ASP A 217 -24.65 -11.65 8.35
N ARG A 218 -24.18 -11.08 7.24
CA ARG A 218 -24.60 -11.45 5.87
C ARG A 218 -23.46 -12.06 5.06
N GLN A 219 -23.65 -13.31 4.64
CA GLN A 219 -22.85 -13.93 3.57
C GLN A 219 -23.33 -13.40 2.21
N GLN A 220 -22.41 -12.92 1.37
CA GLN A 220 -22.68 -12.42 0.03
C GLN A 220 -21.67 -12.98 -0.97
N LYS A 221 -22.16 -13.47 -2.12
CA LYS A 221 -21.31 -13.79 -3.28
C LYS A 221 -21.11 -12.54 -4.12
N MET A 222 -19.88 -12.27 -4.51
CA MET A 222 -19.46 -11.06 -5.21
C MET A 222 -18.20 -11.34 -6.03
N VAL A 223 -17.59 -10.29 -6.58
CA VAL A 223 -16.24 -10.35 -7.13
C VAL A 223 -15.26 -9.46 -6.36
N GLU A 224 -14.00 -9.86 -6.31
CA GLU A 224 -12.90 -8.97 -5.94
C GLU A 224 -12.35 -8.31 -7.22
N ILE A 225 -12.16 -6.99 -7.20
CA ILE A 225 -11.56 -6.22 -8.30
C ILE A 225 -10.13 -5.85 -7.95
N ASN A 226 -9.17 -6.32 -8.74
CA ASN A 226 -7.74 -5.99 -8.61
C ASN A 226 -7.12 -5.61 -9.98
N PHE A 227 -5.87 -5.17 -9.98
CA PHE A 227 -5.04 -4.88 -11.18
C PHE A 227 -5.59 -3.83 -12.16
N LEU A 228 -6.41 -2.88 -11.70
CA LEU A 228 -6.86 -1.74 -12.51
C LEU A 228 -5.65 -0.87 -12.94
N CYS A 229 -5.25 -1.01 -14.20
CA CYS A 229 -4.09 -0.34 -14.77
C CYS A 229 -4.46 0.43 -16.04
N VAL A 230 -3.96 1.66 -16.16
CA VAL A 230 -4.04 2.47 -17.39
C VAL A 230 -2.66 3.00 -17.72
N HIS A 231 -2.20 2.71 -18.93
CA HIS A 231 -0.90 3.12 -19.46
C HIS A 231 -0.69 4.64 -19.29
N LYS A 232 0.50 5.06 -18.86
CA LYS A 232 0.81 6.44 -18.41
C LYS A 232 0.34 7.52 -19.39
N LYS A 233 0.53 7.31 -20.70
CA LYS A 233 0.10 8.23 -21.78
C LYS A 233 -1.43 8.37 -21.99
N LEU A 234 -2.23 7.55 -21.30
CA LEU A 234 -3.71 7.56 -21.33
C LEU A 234 -4.35 7.89 -19.97
N ARG A 235 -3.55 8.13 -18.92
CA ARG A 235 -4.02 8.70 -17.66
C ARG A 235 -4.74 10.04 -17.93
N SER A 236 -5.67 10.41 -17.07
CA SER A 236 -6.61 11.55 -17.23
C SER A 236 -7.59 11.51 -18.42
N LYS A 237 -7.45 10.62 -19.41
CA LYS A 237 -8.38 10.50 -20.56
C LYS A 237 -9.70 9.74 -20.26
N ARG A 238 -10.14 9.72 -19.00
CA ARG A 238 -11.35 9.02 -18.50
C ARG A 238 -11.47 7.51 -18.88
N VAL A 239 -10.37 6.85 -19.24
CA VAL A 239 -10.36 5.41 -19.62
C VAL A 239 -10.72 4.47 -18.46
N ALA A 240 -10.25 4.75 -17.24
CA ALA A 240 -10.56 3.92 -16.06
C ALA A 240 -12.07 3.84 -15.74
N PRO A 241 -12.85 4.95 -15.75
CA PRO A 241 -14.33 4.91 -15.76
C PRO A 241 -14.97 3.96 -16.79
N VAL A 242 -14.38 3.79 -17.97
CA VAL A 242 -14.92 2.91 -19.03
C VAL A 242 -14.55 1.45 -18.77
N LEU A 243 -13.30 1.19 -18.33
CA LEU A 243 -12.85 -0.13 -17.83
C LEU A 243 -13.75 -0.64 -16.68
N ILE A 244 -14.03 0.20 -15.69
CA ILE A 244 -14.88 -0.15 -14.54
C ILE A 244 -16.31 -0.48 -15.00
N ARG A 245 -16.90 0.33 -15.90
CA ARG A 245 -18.26 0.08 -16.42
C ARG A 245 -18.36 -1.19 -17.26
N GLU A 246 -17.36 -1.49 -18.09
CA GLU A 246 -17.32 -2.76 -18.83
C GLU A 246 -17.12 -3.97 -17.90
N MET A 247 -16.27 -3.86 -16.88
CA MET A 247 -16.13 -4.93 -15.88
C MET A 247 -17.45 -5.16 -15.12
N THR A 248 -18.08 -4.09 -14.64
CA THR A 248 -19.41 -4.14 -13.97
C THR A 248 -20.43 -4.85 -14.86
N ARG A 249 -20.48 -4.53 -16.16
CA ARG A 249 -21.37 -5.18 -17.14
C ARG A 249 -21.09 -6.68 -17.28
N ARG A 250 -19.82 -7.08 -17.42
CA ARG A 250 -19.39 -8.49 -17.53
C ARG A 250 -19.63 -9.29 -16.25
N VAL A 251 -19.62 -8.64 -15.08
CA VAL A 251 -19.92 -9.25 -13.78
C VAL A 251 -21.44 -9.39 -13.61
N HIS A 252 -22.22 -8.35 -13.92
CA HIS A 252 -23.69 -8.37 -13.89
C HIS A 252 -24.28 -9.45 -14.80
N LEU A 253 -23.72 -9.66 -16.01
CA LEU A 253 -24.11 -10.74 -16.92
C LEU A 253 -23.94 -12.17 -16.33
N THR A 254 -23.26 -12.32 -15.20
CA THR A 254 -23.13 -13.61 -14.49
C THR A 254 -24.08 -13.76 -13.30
N GLY A 255 -24.92 -12.75 -13.01
CA GLY A 255 -25.81 -12.73 -11.85
C GLY A 255 -25.12 -12.28 -10.54
N LEU A 256 -24.01 -11.53 -10.63
CA LEU A 256 -23.34 -10.91 -9.49
C LEU A 256 -23.42 -9.39 -9.61
N PHE A 257 -23.81 -8.69 -8.54
CA PHE A 257 -24.09 -7.25 -8.55
C PHE A 257 -23.26 -6.44 -7.56
N GLN A 258 -22.51 -7.13 -6.71
CA GLN A 258 -21.67 -6.56 -5.65
C GLN A 258 -20.19 -6.84 -5.98
N ALA A 259 -19.30 -6.02 -5.44
CA ALA A 259 -17.86 -6.26 -5.52
C ALA A 259 -17.11 -5.71 -4.31
N VAL A 260 -15.93 -6.26 -4.01
CA VAL A 260 -14.96 -5.71 -3.07
C VAL A 260 -13.74 -5.18 -3.82
N TYR A 261 -13.14 -4.10 -3.33
CA TYR A 261 -11.86 -3.60 -3.85
C TYR A 261 -11.11 -2.78 -2.80
N THR A 262 -9.80 -2.64 -2.98
CA THR A 262 -8.96 -1.77 -2.16
C THR A 262 -8.25 -0.71 -2.99
N ALA A 263 -7.91 0.43 -2.39
CA ALA A 263 -7.03 1.41 -3.02
C ALA A 263 -6.18 2.18 -1.99
N GLY A 264 -4.98 2.62 -2.39
CA GLY A 264 -4.15 3.54 -1.60
C GLY A 264 -4.65 4.99 -1.58
N VAL A 265 -5.80 5.26 -2.22
CA VAL A 265 -6.41 6.58 -2.36
C VAL A 265 -7.84 6.57 -1.83
N VAL A 266 -8.33 7.73 -1.39
CA VAL A 266 -9.65 7.91 -0.77
C VAL A 266 -10.69 8.24 -1.83
N LEU A 267 -11.78 7.47 -1.84
CA LEU A 267 -12.91 7.52 -2.75
C LEU A 267 -14.22 7.47 -1.93
N PRO A 268 -15.38 7.90 -2.46
CA PRO A 268 -16.68 7.68 -1.81
C PRO A 268 -17.07 6.18 -1.86
N LYS A 269 -17.22 5.47 -0.75
CA LYS A 269 -16.85 5.77 0.65
C LYS A 269 -16.15 4.54 1.24
N PRO A 270 -15.02 4.67 1.97
CA PRO A 270 -14.34 3.51 2.53
C PRO A 270 -15.16 2.90 3.68
N ILE A 271 -15.28 1.58 3.69
CA ILE A 271 -15.85 0.83 4.81
C ILE A 271 -14.85 0.65 5.96
N GLY A 272 -13.55 0.79 5.68
CA GLY A 272 -12.50 0.83 6.68
C GLY A 272 -11.15 1.22 6.08
N THR A 273 -10.23 1.61 6.96
CA THR A 273 -8.88 2.07 6.61
C THR A 273 -7.86 1.24 7.36
N CYS A 274 -6.94 0.62 6.65
CA CYS A 274 -5.77 -0.05 7.20
C CYS A 274 -4.50 0.76 6.87
N ARG A 275 -3.44 0.55 7.64
CA ARG A 275 -2.13 1.18 7.52
C ARG A 275 -1.07 0.11 7.25
N TYR A 276 -0.18 0.35 6.29
CA TYR A 276 0.98 -0.52 6.09
C TYR A 276 2.03 -0.33 7.20
N TRP A 277 2.69 -1.44 7.54
CA TRP A 277 3.80 -1.53 8.48
C TRP A 277 4.91 -2.38 7.86
N HIS A 278 6.16 -2.03 8.15
CA HIS A 278 7.35 -2.60 7.49
C HIS A 278 8.38 -3.08 8.52
N ARG A 279 8.85 -4.32 8.39
CA ARG A 279 9.85 -4.94 9.25
C ARG A 279 11.12 -5.27 8.48
N SER A 280 12.20 -4.54 8.79
CA SER A 280 13.48 -4.62 8.09
C SER A 280 14.23 -5.94 8.33
N LEU A 281 14.20 -6.88 7.38
CA LEU A 281 14.97 -8.13 7.44
C LEU A 281 16.43 -7.93 7.00
N ASN A 282 16.65 -7.08 5.98
CA ASN A 282 17.95 -6.69 5.44
C ASN A 282 18.20 -5.17 5.55
N PRO A 283 18.42 -4.61 6.76
CA PRO A 283 18.52 -3.16 6.95
C PRO A 283 19.62 -2.49 6.12
N LYS A 284 20.72 -3.19 5.83
CA LYS A 284 21.81 -2.66 5.00
C LYS A 284 21.30 -2.29 3.60
N LYS A 285 20.62 -3.22 2.92
CA LYS A 285 20.05 -2.98 1.59
C LYS A 285 18.94 -1.95 1.62
N LEU A 286 18.03 -2.01 2.61
CA LEU A 286 16.91 -1.08 2.73
C LEU A 286 17.33 0.37 2.93
N ILE A 287 18.49 0.62 3.55
CA ILE A 287 19.05 1.96 3.71
C ILE A 287 19.78 2.40 2.43
N ASP A 288 20.51 1.49 1.78
CA ASP A 288 21.23 1.74 0.51
C ASP A 288 20.27 2.17 -0.61
N VAL A 289 19.18 1.41 -0.81
CA VAL A 289 18.13 1.73 -1.79
C VAL A 289 17.15 2.81 -1.33
N LYS A 290 17.39 3.46 -0.18
CA LYS A 290 16.55 4.51 0.44
C LYS A 290 15.11 4.12 0.85
N PHE A 291 14.73 2.84 0.80
CA PHE A 291 13.45 2.35 1.34
C PHE A 291 13.27 2.68 2.83
N SER A 292 14.37 2.86 3.55
CA SER A 292 14.39 3.28 4.96
C SER A 292 15.55 4.24 5.22
N HIS A 293 15.49 4.96 6.33
CA HIS A 293 16.52 5.94 6.70
C HIS A 293 17.09 5.65 8.10
N LEU A 294 18.37 5.97 8.31
CA LEU A 294 18.96 5.99 9.63
C LEU A 294 18.37 7.17 10.42
N SER A 295 17.70 6.89 11.54
CA SER A 295 17.24 7.94 12.45
C SER A 295 18.45 8.62 13.12
N ARG A 296 18.28 9.89 13.53
CA ARG A 296 19.39 10.80 13.92
C ARG A 296 20.37 10.26 14.98
N ASN A 297 19.96 9.27 15.78
CA ASN A 297 20.75 8.67 16.88
C ASN A 297 21.09 7.17 16.66
N MET A 298 20.97 6.67 15.42
CA MET A 298 21.22 5.28 15.04
C MET A 298 22.39 5.15 14.05
N THR A 299 23.29 4.20 14.32
CA THR A 299 24.34 3.79 13.38
C THR A 299 23.90 2.55 12.59
N MET A 300 24.54 2.27 11.45
CA MET A 300 24.29 1.05 10.67
C MET A 300 24.45 -0.22 11.53
N GLN A 301 25.53 -0.30 12.33
CA GLN A 301 25.76 -1.42 13.25
C GLN A 301 24.67 -1.56 14.32
N ARG A 302 24.22 -0.43 14.91
CA ARG A 302 23.13 -0.43 15.90
C ARG A 302 21.79 -0.88 15.28
N THR A 303 21.54 -0.49 14.04
CA THR A 303 20.34 -0.86 13.26
C THR A 303 20.34 -2.35 12.91
N LEU A 304 21.48 -2.89 12.44
CA LEU A 304 21.67 -4.32 12.22
C LEU A 304 21.50 -5.13 13.51
N LYS A 305 22.04 -4.65 14.65
CA LYS A 305 21.84 -5.32 15.95
C LYS A 305 20.41 -5.24 16.46
N LEU A 306 19.69 -4.12 16.25
CA LEU A 306 18.29 -3.95 16.65
C LEU A 306 17.37 -4.95 15.94
N TYR A 307 17.59 -5.12 14.63
CA TYR A 307 16.73 -5.93 13.77
C TYR A 307 17.18 -7.39 13.59
N LYS A 308 18.37 -7.79 14.11
CA LYS A 308 18.85 -9.18 14.06
C LYS A 308 17.80 -10.14 14.64
N LEU A 309 17.35 -11.06 13.80
CA LEU A 309 16.54 -12.22 14.17
C LEU A 309 17.43 -13.44 14.44
N PRO A 310 16.95 -14.45 15.20
CA PRO A 310 17.55 -15.78 15.28
C PRO A 310 17.75 -16.44 13.90
N ASP A 311 18.46 -17.56 13.90
CA ASP A 311 18.85 -18.27 12.68
C ASP A 311 18.00 -19.53 12.43
N GLN A 312 17.16 -19.94 13.39
CA GLN A 312 16.12 -20.96 13.28
C GLN A 312 14.85 -20.55 14.05
N PRO A 313 13.65 -20.99 13.63
CA PRO A 313 12.39 -20.88 14.39
C PRO A 313 12.51 -21.48 15.80
N LYS A 314 11.66 -21.03 16.73
CA LYS A 314 11.60 -21.54 18.11
C LYS A 314 10.45 -22.51 18.37
N THR A 315 9.33 -22.32 17.68
CA THR A 315 8.06 -22.97 17.98
C THR A 315 8.15 -24.46 17.62
N PRO A 316 7.98 -25.39 18.58
CA PRO A 316 7.97 -26.82 18.30
C PRO A 316 6.89 -27.16 17.26
N GLY A 317 7.22 -28.03 16.30
CA GLY A 317 6.26 -28.42 15.26
C GLY A 317 6.04 -27.38 14.15
N PHE A 318 6.70 -26.21 14.16
CA PHE A 318 6.63 -25.24 13.06
C PHE A 318 7.31 -25.78 11.80
N ARG A 319 6.51 -26.06 10.75
CA ARG A 319 6.97 -26.60 9.47
C ARG A 319 6.19 -26.01 8.29
N LYS A 320 6.69 -26.15 7.06
CA LYS A 320 5.90 -25.79 5.87
C LYS A 320 4.63 -26.66 5.78
N MET A 321 3.55 -26.05 5.30
CA MET A 321 2.28 -26.72 5.06
C MET A 321 2.40 -27.70 3.88
N THR A 322 1.75 -28.85 4.00
CA THR A 322 1.64 -29.88 2.96
C THR A 322 0.18 -30.08 2.57
N LEU A 323 -0.08 -30.81 1.48
CA LEU A 323 -1.44 -31.11 1.03
C LEU A 323 -2.26 -31.88 2.08
N ALA A 324 -1.61 -32.68 2.93
CA ALA A 324 -2.28 -33.44 4.01
C ALA A 324 -2.77 -32.54 5.17
N ASP A 325 -2.26 -31.30 5.27
CA ASP A 325 -2.62 -30.35 6.32
C ASP A 325 -3.83 -29.49 5.95
N VAL A 326 -4.15 -29.39 4.66
CA VAL A 326 -5.19 -28.51 4.09
C VAL A 326 -6.53 -28.59 4.85
N PRO A 327 -7.14 -29.77 5.11
CA PRO A 327 -8.43 -29.83 5.80
C PRO A 327 -8.37 -29.32 7.25
N LYS A 328 -7.22 -29.46 7.92
CA LYS A 328 -7.01 -29.00 9.30
C LYS A 328 -6.78 -27.50 9.34
N ALA A 329 -5.86 -27.01 8.49
CA ALA A 329 -5.50 -25.60 8.41
C ALA A 329 -6.66 -24.73 7.88
N HIS A 330 -7.44 -25.24 6.90
CA HIS A 330 -8.67 -24.60 6.41
C HIS A 330 -9.67 -24.39 7.54
N LYS A 331 -9.94 -25.42 8.35
CA LYS A 331 -10.84 -25.30 9.49
C LYS A 331 -10.34 -24.27 10.51
N VAL A 332 -9.06 -24.32 10.90
CA VAL A 332 -8.46 -23.36 11.85
C VAL A 332 -8.59 -21.92 11.34
N LEU A 333 -8.33 -21.68 10.05
CA LEU A 333 -8.55 -20.36 9.44
C LEU A 333 -10.02 -19.97 9.39
N GLN A 334 -10.93 -20.88 9.02
CA GLN A 334 -12.36 -20.58 8.93
C GLN A 334 -12.98 -20.30 10.31
N ASP A 335 -12.55 -20.99 11.36
CA ASP A 335 -13.01 -20.75 12.74
C ASP A 335 -12.48 -19.41 13.28
N TYR A 336 -11.24 -19.03 12.95
CA TYR A 336 -10.68 -17.71 13.27
C TYR A 336 -11.37 -16.57 12.52
N LEU A 337 -11.62 -16.72 11.22
CA LEU A 337 -12.18 -15.65 10.37
C LEU A 337 -13.61 -15.23 10.77
N LYS A 338 -14.37 -16.08 11.46
CA LYS A 338 -15.71 -15.76 12.03
C LYS A 338 -15.70 -14.64 13.07
N ARG A 339 -14.52 -14.20 13.54
CA ARG A 339 -14.37 -13.10 14.52
C ARG A 339 -14.47 -11.70 13.90
N PHE A 340 -14.31 -11.59 12.58
CA PHE A 340 -14.18 -10.31 11.85
C PHE A 340 -15.47 -9.93 11.11
N ASP A 341 -15.67 -8.63 10.90
CA ASP A 341 -16.90 -8.07 10.32
C ASP A 341 -16.82 -7.96 8.78
N LEU A 342 -15.62 -8.12 8.22
CA LEU A 342 -15.39 -8.36 6.79
C LEU A 342 -14.38 -9.50 6.64
N ALA A 343 -14.81 -10.68 6.20
CA ALA A 343 -13.92 -11.83 6.02
C ALA A 343 -14.32 -12.68 4.81
N PRO A 344 -13.37 -13.30 4.08
CA PRO A 344 -13.67 -14.26 3.04
C PRO A 344 -14.11 -15.60 3.63
N GLN A 345 -14.95 -16.32 2.90
CA GLN A 345 -15.28 -17.71 3.15
C GLN A 345 -14.69 -18.57 2.03
N PHE A 346 -13.48 -19.09 2.28
CA PHE A 346 -12.83 -20.04 1.40
C PHE A 346 -13.52 -21.41 1.43
N SER A 347 -13.70 -22.03 0.27
CA SER A 347 -13.83 -23.49 0.15
C SER A 347 -12.47 -24.19 0.38
N GLU A 348 -12.47 -25.53 0.41
CA GLU A 348 -11.22 -26.30 0.48
C GLU A 348 -10.39 -26.16 -0.81
N GLU A 349 -11.04 -26.00 -1.97
CA GLU A 349 -10.38 -25.70 -3.24
C GLU A 349 -9.72 -24.32 -3.22
N ASP A 350 -10.45 -23.29 -2.75
CA ASP A 350 -9.91 -21.93 -2.60
C ASP A 350 -8.72 -21.94 -1.63
N PHE A 351 -8.86 -22.62 -0.50
CA PHE A 351 -7.79 -22.72 0.50
C PHE A 351 -6.55 -23.42 -0.08
N THR A 352 -6.74 -24.50 -0.85
CA THR A 352 -5.64 -25.18 -1.53
C THR A 352 -4.93 -24.24 -2.50
N HIS A 353 -5.68 -23.49 -3.32
CA HIS A 353 -5.11 -22.53 -4.28
C HIS A 353 -4.36 -21.37 -3.61
N TRP A 354 -4.96 -20.76 -2.59
CA TRP A 354 -4.41 -19.57 -1.93
C TRP A 354 -3.29 -19.87 -0.93
N PHE A 355 -3.26 -21.05 -0.30
CA PHE A 355 -2.34 -21.33 0.80
C PHE A 355 -1.35 -22.47 0.58
N LEU A 356 -1.53 -23.37 -0.38
CA LEU A 356 -0.53 -24.42 -0.64
C LEU A 356 0.80 -23.76 -1.09
N PRO A 357 1.96 -24.04 -0.45
CA PRO A 357 3.19 -23.29 -0.74
C PRO A 357 3.67 -23.42 -2.18
N GLN A 358 3.83 -22.28 -2.86
CA GLN A 358 4.32 -22.17 -4.23
C GLN A 358 5.57 -21.28 -4.26
N ASN A 359 6.70 -21.86 -4.66
CA ASN A 359 8.02 -21.23 -4.56
C ASN A 359 8.08 -19.87 -5.28
N GLY A 360 8.33 -18.80 -4.54
CA GLY A 360 8.37 -17.43 -5.06
C GLY A 360 7.01 -16.78 -5.32
N ILE A 361 5.91 -17.38 -4.82
CA ILE A 361 4.55 -16.84 -4.89
C ILE A 361 3.96 -16.75 -3.49
N VAL A 362 3.80 -17.87 -2.79
CA VAL A 362 3.24 -17.93 -1.42
C VAL A 362 3.95 -19.00 -0.60
N ASP A 363 4.28 -18.65 0.64
CA ASP A 363 4.88 -19.54 1.63
C ASP A 363 3.95 -19.63 2.85
N SER A 364 3.52 -20.85 3.17
CA SER A 364 2.63 -21.14 4.30
C SER A 364 3.20 -22.21 5.22
N PHE A 365 2.96 -22.03 6.51
CA PHE A 365 3.50 -22.83 7.60
C PHE A 365 2.38 -23.22 8.56
N VAL A 366 2.54 -24.39 9.17
CA VAL A 366 1.67 -24.92 10.22
C VAL A 366 2.49 -25.24 11.44
N VAL A 367 1.88 -25.11 12.61
CA VAL A 367 2.40 -25.67 13.86
C VAL A 367 1.62 -26.96 14.14
N GLU A 368 2.33 -28.09 14.15
CA GLU A 368 1.75 -29.40 14.44
C GLU A 368 2.17 -29.89 15.83
N ASN A 369 1.17 -30.13 16.70
CA ASN A 369 1.34 -30.73 18.02
C ASN A 369 0.51 -32.02 18.07
N ASP A 370 1.15 -33.15 18.41
CA ASP A 370 0.52 -34.48 18.54
C ASP A 370 -0.39 -34.89 17.35
N GLY A 371 0.00 -34.52 16.12
CA GLY A 371 -0.76 -34.80 14.90
C GLY A 371 -1.90 -33.83 14.61
N VAL A 372 -2.08 -32.78 15.41
CA VAL A 372 -3.08 -31.72 15.24
C VAL A 372 -2.40 -30.43 14.80
N VAL A 373 -2.91 -29.80 13.73
CA VAL A 373 -2.50 -28.44 13.35
C VAL A 373 -3.22 -27.46 14.28
N THR A 374 -2.46 -26.69 15.04
CA THR A 374 -3.00 -25.78 16.07
C THR A 374 -2.91 -24.31 15.67
N ASP A 375 -1.89 -23.94 14.89
CA ASP A 375 -1.58 -22.57 14.51
C ASP A 375 -1.12 -22.54 13.04
N PHE A 376 -1.37 -21.42 12.35
CA PHE A 376 -1.18 -21.27 10.90
C PHE A 376 -0.55 -19.90 10.57
N VAL A 377 0.34 -19.86 9.57
CA VAL A 377 1.01 -18.65 9.10
C VAL A 377 1.09 -18.68 7.59
N SER A 378 0.84 -17.56 6.92
CA SER A 378 1.11 -17.43 5.48
C SER A 378 1.56 -16.03 5.09
N TYR A 379 2.44 -15.95 4.10
CA TYR A 379 2.87 -14.71 3.47
C TYR A 379 3.17 -14.90 1.98
N TYR A 380 2.86 -13.88 1.19
CA TYR A 380 3.08 -13.88 -0.26
C TYR A 380 4.31 -13.08 -0.68
N THR A 381 4.86 -13.42 -1.84
CA THR A 381 6.07 -12.84 -2.43
C THR A 381 5.67 -11.78 -3.44
N LEU A 382 5.90 -10.51 -3.13
CA LEU A 382 5.72 -9.41 -4.08
C LEU A 382 6.99 -8.57 -4.13
N PRO A 383 7.90 -8.81 -5.09
CA PRO A 383 9.09 -7.99 -5.24
C PRO A 383 8.71 -6.61 -5.79
N SER A 384 9.65 -5.68 -5.69
CA SER A 384 9.54 -4.35 -6.29
C SER A 384 10.80 -4.01 -7.08
N THR A 385 10.62 -3.46 -8.27
CA THR A 385 11.71 -2.89 -9.08
C THR A 385 12.23 -1.64 -8.38
N VAL A 386 13.55 -1.59 -8.14
CA VAL A 386 14.25 -0.43 -7.57
C VAL A 386 14.68 0.47 -8.73
N MET A 387 14.08 1.64 -8.82
CA MET A 387 14.33 2.58 -9.91
C MET A 387 15.67 3.32 -9.72
N HIS A 388 16.39 3.53 -10.83
CA HIS A 388 17.60 4.37 -10.92
C HIS A 388 18.79 4.02 -10.00
N HIS A 389 18.79 2.85 -9.35
CA HIS A 389 19.85 2.41 -8.45
C HIS A 389 20.91 1.54 -9.17
N PRO A 390 22.23 1.76 -8.98
CA PRO A 390 23.27 1.15 -9.81
C PRO A 390 23.57 -0.34 -9.51
N VAL A 391 23.33 -0.79 -8.28
CA VAL A 391 23.68 -2.16 -7.82
C VAL A 391 22.41 -3.01 -7.63
N HIS A 392 21.60 -2.68 -6.63
CA HIS A 392 20.34 -3.37 -6.37
C HIS A 392 19.26 -2.96 -7.38
N LYS A 393 18.76 -3.94 -8.16
CA LYS A 393 17.67 -3.75 -9.14
C LYS A 393 16.29 -4.14 -8.62
N THR A 394 16.24 -5.03 -7.63
CA THR A 394 15.00 -5.57 -7.06
C THR A 394 15.07 -5.58 -5.53
N LEU A 395 13.93 -5.30 -4.91
CA LEU A 395 13.66 -5.40 -3.48
C LEU A 395 12.72 -6.60 -3.27
N LYS A 396 13.10 -7.59 -2.46
CA LYS A 396 12.28 -8.77 -2.21
C LYS A 396 11.45 -8.57 -0.94
N ALA A 397 10.18 -8.23 -1.09
CA ALA A 397 9.25 -8.06 0.04
C ALA A 397 8.34 -9.28 0.21
N ALA A 398 8.19 -9.72 1.46
CA ALA A 398 7.13 -10.64 1.89
C ALA A 398 5.95 -9.80 2.38
N TYR A 399 4.72 -10.19 2.08
CA TYR A 399 3.51 -9.56 2.59
C TYR A 399 2.73 -10.57 3.43
N SER A 400 2.44 -10.22 4.68
CA SER A 400 1.65 -11.04 5.59
C SER A 400 0.25 -11.25 5.01
N PHE A 401 -0.18 -12.50 4.93
CA PHE A 401 -1.43 -12.90 4.30
C PHE A 401 -2.44 -13.26 5.41
N TYR A 402 -2.70 -14.55 5.65
CA TYR A 402 -3.55 -15.00 6.75
C TYR A 402 -2.75 -15.77 7.79
N ASN A 403 -2.92 -15.43 9.06
CA ASN A 403 -2.24 -16.05 10.19
C ASN A 403 -3.27 -16.34 11.28
N VAL A 404 -3.06 -17.39 12.06
CA VAL A 404 -3.90 -17.82 13.18
C VAL A 404 -3.01 -18.33 14.32
N SER A 405 -3.13 -17.72 15.50
CA SER A 405 -2.49 -18.18 16.73
C SER A 405 -3.59 -18.67 17.68
N SER A 406 -3.49 -19.92 18.12
CA SER A 406 -4.46 -20.57 19.03
C SER A 406 -3.80 -21.00 20.33
N ASN A 407 -2.59 -21.57 20.25
CA ASN A 407 -1.87 -22.15 21.39
C ASN A 407 -0.65 -21.33 21.80
N PHE A 408 -0.02 -20.64 20.85
CA PHE A 408 1.17 -19.81 21.09
C PHE A 408 0.83 -18.32 21.12
N ALA A 409 1.72 -17.52 21.70
CA ALA A 409 1.62 -16.07 21.62
C ALA A 409 1.90 -15.60 20.18
N TRP A 410 1.07 -14.70 19.66
CA TRP A 410 1.22 -14.07 18.34
C TRP A 410 2.64 -13.57 18.06
N VAL A 411 3.32 -13.05 19.08
CA VAL A 411 4.69 -12.53 19.02
C VAL A 411 5.70 -13.62 18.66
N ASP A 412 5.59 -14.84 19.22
CA ASP A 412 6.54 -15.92 18.91
C ASP A 412 6.23 -16.56 17.55
N LEU A 413 4.95 -16.80 17.23
CA LEU A 413 4.52 -17.34 15.94
C LEU A 413 4.94 -16.43 14.77
N MET A 414 4.73 -15.11 14.90
CA MET A 414 5.13 -14.14 13.87
C MET A 414 6.63 -13.82 13.91
N ASN A 415 7.33 -13.99 15.04
CA ASN A 415 8.80 -13.97 15.05
C ASN A 415 9.36 -15.11 14.19
N ASP A 416 8.77 -16.30 14.24
CA ASP A 416 9.20 -17.45 13.45
C ASP A 416 8.87 -17.27 11.95
N ALA A 417 7.75 -16.63 11.61
CA ALA A 417 7.45 -16.16 10.25
C ALA A 417 8.51 -15.16 9.71
N LEU A 418 9.00 -14.25 10.56
CA LEU A 418 10.10 -13.34 10.20
C LEU A 418 11.43 -14.07 10.03
N ILE A 419 11.68 -15.15 10.78
CA ILE A 419 12.87 -16.00 10.62
C ILE A 419 12.81 -16.78 9.31
N SER A 420 11.67 -17.41 8.98
CA SER A 420 11.52 -18.13 7.70
C SER A 420 11.63 -17.20 6.50
N ALA A 421 11.09 -15.97 6.59
CA ALA A 421 11.29 -14.94 5.57
C ALA A 421 12.77 -14.50 5.46
N LYS A 422 13.50 -14.32 6.58
CA LYS A 422 14.94 -14.05 6.57
C LYS A 422 15.74 -15.21 5.95
N GLN A 423 15.39 -16.46 6.24
CA GLN A 423 16.03 -17.65 5.66
C GLN A 423 15.79 -17.75 4.15
N LEU A 424 14.63 -17.30 3.67
CA LEU A 424 14.27 -17.21 2.25
C LEU A 424 14.74 -15.91 1.58
N GLU A 425 15.75 -15.23 2.15
CA GLU A 425 16.40 -14.03 1.59
C GLU A 425 15.46 -12.84 1.29
N PHE A 426 14.36 -12.70 2.04
CA PHE A 426 13.53 -11.50 1.95
C PHE A 426 14.23 -10.30 2.62
N ASP A 427 14.06 -9.11 2.02
CA ASP A 427 14.67 -7.86 2.50
C ASP A 427 13.81 -7.13 3.52
N VAL A 428 12.49 -7.24 3.38
CA VAL A 428 11.48 -6.62 4.24
C VAL A 428 10.26 -7.54 4.34
N PHE A 429 9.62 -7.54 5.51
CA PHE A 429 8.32 -8.17 5.73
C PHE A 429 7.29 -7.07 6.00
N ASN A 430 6.24 -7.04 5.20
CA ASN A 430 5.18 -6.05 5.22
C ASN A 430 3.93 -6.65 5.85
N ALA A 431 3.19 -5.86 6.61
CA ALA A 431 1.90 -6.23 7.17
C ALA A 431 0.94 -5.03 7.16
N LEU A 432 -0.35 -5.29 7.20
CA LEU A 432 -1.39 -4.29 7.46
C LEU A 432 -1.81 -4.38 8.93
N ASP A 433 -2.30 -3.28 9.50
CA ASP A 433 -2.75 -3.18 10.90
C ASP A 433 -4.16 -3.78 11.17
N LEU A 434 -4.56 -4.72 10.31
CA LEU A 434 -5.83 -5.44 10.31
C LEU A 434 -5.79 -6.75 11.11
N MET A 435 -6.94 -7.38 11.32
CA MET A 435 -7.09 -8.53 12.24
C MET A 435 -6.43 -8.26 13.62
N ASP A 436 -5.89 -9.29 14.27
CA ASP A 436 -5.15 -9.20 15.53
C ASP A 436 -3.69 -8.71 15.34
N ASN A 437 -3.27 -8.26 14.15
CA ASN A 437 -1.86 -8.00 13.85
C ASN A 437 -1.19 -6.97 14.80
N LYS A 438 -1.98 -6.06 15.38
CA LYS A 438 -1.51 -5.07 16.35
C LYS A 438 -0.88 -5.67 17.60
N GLU A 439 -1.17 -6.92 17.96
CA GLU A 439 -0.54 -7.61 19.09
C GLU A 439 0.97 -7.83 18.89
N PHE A 440 1.44 -7.99 17.64
CA PHE A 440 2.86 -8.28 17.35
C PHE A 440 3.62 -7.13 16.69
N LEU A 441 2.96 -6.17 16.01
CA LEU A 441 3.61 -5.15 15.19
C LEU A 441 4.69 -4.35 15.94
N GLU A 442 4.35 -3.70 17.05
CA GLU A 442 5.30 -2.90 17.83
C GLU A 442 6.36 -3.78 18.51
N THR A 443 5.93 -4.86 19.16
CA THR A 443 6.80 -5.81 19.89
C THR A 443 7.88 -6.43 18.99
N LEU A 444 7.51 -6.79 17.76
CA LEU A 444 8.44 -7.35 16.77
C LEU A 444 9.23 -6.27 16.01
N LYS A 445 9.04 -4.99 16.31
CA LYS A 445 9.75 -3.82 15.73
C LYS A 445 9.41 -3.57 14.27
N PHE A 446 8.15 -3.67 13.89
CA PHE A 446 7.67 -3.09 12.64
C PHE A 446 7.66 -1.56 12.78
N GLY A 447 8.00 -0.84 11.70
CA GLY A 447 7.81 0.60 11.58
C GLY A 447 6.53 0.93 10.82
N ILE A 448 5.84 1.99 11.21
CA ILE A 448 4.67 2.52 10.50
C ILE A 448 5.10 3.03 9.12
N GLY A 449 4.42 2.57 8.07
CA GLY A 449 4.58 3.09 6.70
C GLY A 449 3.79 4.38 6.46
N ASP A 450 4.02 5.03 5.33
CA ASP A 450 3.24 6.19 4.86
C ASP A 450 1.88 5.79 4.25
N GLY A 451 1.86 4.68 3.51
CA GLY A 451 0.68 4.16 2.81
C GLY A 451 -0.47 3.70 3.71
N ASN A 452 -1.66 4.25 3.44
CA ASN A 452 -2.93 3.64 3.83
C ASN A 452 -3.39 2.63 2.76
N LEU A 453 -4.17 1.62 3.15
CA LEU A 453 -5.01 0.83 2.25
C LEU A 453 -6.47 1.01 2.66
N GLN A 454 -7.27 1.57 1.77
CA GLN A 454 -8.70 1.81 1.96
C GLN A 454 -9.51 0.64 1.39
N TYR A 455 -10.50 0.15 2.15
CA TYR A 455 -11.38 -0.95 1.73
C TYR A 455 -12.74 -0.41 1.29
N TYR A 456 -13.29 -0.96 0.21
CA TYR A 456 -14.54 -0.51 -0.40
C TYR A 456 -15.43 -1.69 -0.81
N LEU A 457 -16.73 -1.43 -0.85
CA LEU A 457 -17.72 -2.30 -1.47
C LEU A 457 -18.49 -1.55 -2.55
N TYR A 458 -18.75 -2.21 -3.67
CA TYR A 458 -19.62 -1.76 -4.75
C TYR A 458 -21.01 -2.36 -4.56
N ASN A 459 -22.06 -1.55 -4.76
CA ASN A 459 -23.46 -1.91 -4.56
C ASN A 459 -23.80 -2.51 -3.18
N TRP A 460 -23.08 -2.08 -2.13
CA TRP A 460 -23.38 -2.48 -0.76
C TRP A 460 -23.19 -1.30 0.19
N LYS A 461 -24.13 -1.14 1.11
CA LYS A 461 -24.05 -0.18 2.21
C LYS A 461 -23.99 -0.96 3.53
N CYS A 462 -22.94 -0.72 4.29
CA CYS A 462 -22.76 -1.24 5.64
C CYS A 462 -22.10 -0.16 6.54
N PRO A 463 -22.19 -0.27 7.88
CA PRO A 463 -21.46 0.62 8.78
C PRO A 463 -19.94 0.49 8.60
N SER A 464 -19.21 1.57 8.83
CA SER A 464 -17.74 1.56 8.78
C SER A 464 -17.14 0.81 9.98
N MET A 465 -16.15 -0.05 9.72
CA MET A 465 -15.49 -0.91 10.70
C MET A 465 -14.02 -0.50 10.96
N PRO A 466 -13.48 -0.75 12.17
CA PRO A 466 -12.05 -0.55 12.44
C PRO A 466 -11.19 -1.58 11.72
N ALA A 467 -9.91 -1.28 11.49
CA ALA A 467 -8.96 -2.22 10.84
C ALA A 467 -8.92 -3.60 11.50
N THR A 468 -9.00 -3.67 12.84
CA THR A 468 -9.02 -4.93 13.61
C THR A 468 -10.28 -5.79 13.39
N LYS A 469 -11.29 -5.26 12.67
CA LYS A 469 -12.48 -6.00 12.23
C LYS A 469 -12.48 -6.34 10.74
N ILE A 470 -11.43 -5.96 10.01
CA ILE A 470 -11.15 -6.43 8.65
C ILE A 470 -10.30 -7.71 8.76
N GLY A 471 -10.87 -8.82 8.31
CA GLY A 471 -10.25 -10.12 8.12
C GLY A 471 -10.08 -10.49 6.64
N LEU A 472 -9.87 -9.49 5.77
CA LEU A 472 -9.71 -9.66 4.33
C LEU A 472 -8.39 -9.04 3.87
N VAL A 473 -7.57 -9.83 3.18
CA VAL A 473 -6.30 -9.42 2.57
C VAL A 473 -6.35 -9.72 1.07
N LEU A 474 -6.09 -8.70 0.25
CA LEU A 474 -6.00 -8.77 -1.21
C LEU A 474 -4.52 -8.74 -1.63
N GLN A 475 -4.20 -9.20 -2.84
CA GLN A 475 -2.82 -9.42 -3.32
C GLN A 475 -2.15 -8.16 -3.87
#